data_AF-A0A838WMD8-F1
#
_entry.id   AF-A0A838WMD8-F1
#
_cell.length_a   1.000
_cell.length_b   1.000
_cell.length_c   1.000
_cell.angle_alpha   90.00
_cell.angle_beta   90.00
_cell.angle_gamma   90.00
#
_symmetry.space_group_name_H-M   'P 1'
#
loop_
_entity.id
_entity.type
_entity.pdbx_description
1 polymer ?
#
loop_
_entity_poly.entity_id
_entity_poly.type
_entity_poly.pdbx_seq_one_letter_code
_entity_poly.pdbx_strand_id
1 'polypeptide(L)'
;MAKITNQGLNSALHQLWVFSLSGDFWQVLDTAFGTEYNRENAQILRLQWQKGDFSQLPQIEIVDSGILGDGNGAYSSSENRIYLSSKLIEKGTLGLVSKVLIEEIGHYVDAYINTVDSPGDEGAIFAALVLGEVLSPNVLAELRNENDGVWLEVNGQNLEVEYNNPTVSLSLTSPSTVTEDGPQNLFYVFSRTGDVTN
;
A
#
# COMPACT_ATOMS: atom_id res chain seq x y z
N MET A 1 -15.04 9.13 14.93
CA MET A 1 -13.98 9.28 13.90
C MET A 1 -12.63 8.74 14.37
N ALA A 2 -12.04 9.18 15.49
CA ALA A 2 -10.75 8.63 15.98
C ALA A 2 -10.69 7.09 16.23
N LYS A 3 -11.84 6.43 16.47
CA LYS A 3 -11.87 5.00 16.80
C LYS A 3 -11.48 4.10 15.62
N ILE A 4 -11.96 4.38 14.41
CA ILE A 4 -11.69 3.52 13.24
C ILE A 4 -10.25 3.70 12.76
N THR A 5 -9.71 4.92 12.80
CA THR A 5 -8.29 5.19 12.54
C THR A 5 -7.40 4.43 13.53
N ASN A 6 -7.70 4.49 14.82
CA ASN A 6 -6.91 3.75 15.83
C ASN A 6 -7.02 2.23 15.66
N GLN A 7 -8.20 1.71 15.29
CA GLN A 7 -8.38 0.29 15.03
C GLN A 7 -7.68 -0.16 13.74
N GLY A 8 -7.76 0.63 12.67
CA GLY A 8 -7.06 0.39 11.41
C GLY A 8 -5.54 0.46 11.58
N LEU A 9 -5.04 1.44 12.33
CA LEU A 9 -3.62 1.53 12.67
C LEU A 9 -3.18 0.33 13.50
N ASN A 10 -3.90 -0.03 14.57
CA ASN A 10 -3.57 -1.22 15.35
C ASN A 10 -3.58 -2.50 14.50
N SER A 11 -4.48 -2.60 13.52
CA SER A 11 -4.51 -3.70 12.56
C SER A 11 -3.26 -3.71 11.67
N ALA A 12 -2.88 -2.56 11.10
CA ALA A 12 -1.69 -2.43 10.27
C ALA A 12 -0.41 -2.78 11.05
N LEU A 13 -0.25 -2.21 12.25
CA LEU A 13 0.89 -2.49 13.12
C LEU A 13 0.95 -3.96 13.54
N HIS A 14 -0.20 -4.58 13.83
CA HIS A 14 -0.25 -6.01 14.10
C HIS A 14 0.21 -6.83 12.89
N GLN A 15 -0.24 -6.49 11.69
CA GLN A 15 0.17 -7.19 10.47
C GLN A 15 1.67 -7.04 10.20
N LEU A 16 2.25 -5.85 10.42
CA LEU A 16 3.69 -5.61 10.31
C LEU A 16 4.49 -6.39 11.37
N TRP A 17 3.97 -6.50 12.60
CA TRP A 17 4.55 -7.36 13.63
C TRP A 17 4.56 -8.83 13.19
N VAL A 18 3.43 -9.36 12.70
CA VAL A 18 3.35 -10.73 12.16
C VAL A 18 4.34 -10.91 11.00
N PHE A 19 4.36 -9.98 10.06
CA PHE A 19 5.26 -9.99 8.91
C PHE A 19 6.73 -10.02 9.33
N SER A 20 7.12 -9.23 10.35
CA SER A 20 8.50 -9.19 10.84
C SER A 20 9.00 -10.53 11.38
N LEU A 21 8.09 -11.40 11.82
CA LEU A 21 8.36 -12.76 12.30
C LEU A 21 8.35 -13.80 11.17
N SER A 22 7.91 -13.45 9.97
CA SER A 22 7.80 -14.36 8.83
C SER A 22 9.17 -14.86 8.36
N GLY A 23 9.20 -16.11 7.89
CA GLY A 23 10.34 -16.66 7.14
C GLY A 23 10.52 -15.98 5.78
N ASP A 24 9.44 -15.45 5.21
CA ASP A 24 9.40 -14.83 3.89
C ASP A 24 9.75 -13.33 3.92
N PHE A 25 10.13 -12.79 5.09
CA PHE A 25 10.44 -11.35 5.26
C PHE A 25 11.35 -10.81 4.16
N TRP A 26 12.45 -11.51 3.89
CA TRP A 26 13.41 -11.09 2.87
C TRP A 26 12.87 -11.23 1.45
N GLN A 27 12.08 -12.27 1.18
CA GLN A 27 11.48 -12.44 -0.15
C GLN A 27 10.48 -11.33 -0.46
N VAL A 28 9.70 -10.89 0.54
CA VAL A 28 8.76 -9.78 0.37
C VAL A 28 9.51 -8.49 0.08
N LEU A 29 10.54 -8.15 0.87
CA LEU A 29 11.36 -6.97 0.62
C LEU A 29 12.04 -7.04 -0.75
N ASP A 30 12.60 -8.19 -1.12
CA ASP A 30 13.27 -8.36 -2.43
C ASP A 30 12.28 -8.21 -3.60
N THR A 31 11.00 -8.56 -3.39
CA THR A 31 9.96 -8.45 -4.41
C THR A 31 9.46 -7.02 -4.58
N ALA A 32 9.26 -6.31 -3.46
CA ALA A 32 8.78 -4.93 -3.44
C ALA A 32 9.89 -3.93 -3.81
N PHE A 33 11.03 -3.99 -3.12
CA PHE A 33 12.04 -2.92 -3.09
C PHE A 33 13.33 -3.24 -3.86
N GLY A 34 13.32 -4.31 -4.67
CA GLY A 34 14.51 -4.82 -5.37
C GLY A 34 15.52 -5.49 -4.43
N THR A 35 16.74 -5.80 -4.91
CA THR A 35 17.74 -6.57 -4.15
C THR A 35 18.93 -5.77 -3.63
N GLU A 36 19.04 -4.51 -4.04
CA GLU A 36 20.21 -3.66 -3.78
C GLU A 36 20.03 -2.72 -2.57
N TYR A 37 18.89 -2.82 -1.87
CA TYR A 37 18.62 -2.01 -0.68
C TYR A 37 19.59 -2.31 0.48
N ASN A 38 19.69 -1.35 1.40
CA ASN A 38 20.49 -1.50 2.61
C ASN A 38 19.87 -2.54 3.57
N ARG A 39 20.36 -3.78 3.51
CA ARG A 39 19.90 -4.89 4.38
C ARG A 39 20.14 -4.65 5.87
N GLU A 40 21.11 -3.83 6.26
CA GLU A 40 21.33 -3.48 7.67
C GLU A 40 20.18 -2.62 8.20
N ASN A 41 19.79 -1.59 7.45
CA ASN A 41 18.62 -0.76 7.76
C ASN A 41 17.32 -1.59 7.81
N ALA A 42 17.12 -2.47 6.83
CA ALA A 42 15.98 -3.38 6.81
C ALA A 42 15.95 -4.33 8.03
N GLN A 43 17.11 -4.85 8.45
CA GLN A 43 17.24 -5.69 9.64
C GLN A 43 16.93 -4.90 10.93
N ILE A 44 17.28 -3.62 11.00
CA ILE A 44 16.93 -2.74 12.13
C ILE A 44 15.41 -2.60 12.23
N LEU A 45 14.74 -2.25 11.13
CA LEU A 45 13.27 -2.16 11.08
C LEU A 45 12.62 -3.46 11.53
N ARG A 46 13.08 -4.59 11.00
CA ARG A 46 12.59 -5.92 11.37
C ARG A 46 12.67 -6.15 12.88
N LEU A 47 13.83 -5.89 13.49
CA LEU A 47 14.05 -6.11 14.91
C LEU A 47 13.21 -5.19 15.79
N GLN A 48 12.94 -3.96 15.36
CA GLN A 48 12.03 -3.04 16.04
C GLN A 48 10.60 -3.57 15.99
N TRP A 49 10.11 -3.92 14.80
CA TRP A 49 8.76 -4.45 14.62
C TRP A 49 8.54 -5.74 15.41
N GLN A 50 9.51 -6.66 15.47
CA GLN A 50 9.41 -7.88 16.29
C GLN A 50 9.22 -7.60 17.79
N LYS A 51 9.77 -6.48 18.29
CA LYS A 51 9.60 -6.03 19.67
C LYS A 51 8.29 -5.25 19.88
N GLY A 52 7.52 -5.00 18.82
CA GLY A 52 6.37 -4.11 18.84
C GLY A 52 6.75 -2.64 18.93
N ASP A 53 7.99 -2.28 18.60
CA ASP A 53 8.45 -0.89 18.52
C ASP A 53 8.20 -0.35 17.11
N PHE A 54 7.32 0.64 17.05
CA PHE A 54 6.91 1.35 15.84
C PHE A 54 7.15 2.86 15.95
N SER A 55 7.98 3.28 16.91
CA SER A 55 8.25 4.71 17.17
C SER A 55 8.98 5.42 16.03
N GLN A 56 9.58 4.65 15.11
CA GLN A 56 10.25 5.12 13.91
C GLN A 56 9.29 5.43 12.75
N LEU A 57 8.04 4.94 12.80
CA LEU A 57 7.11 5.14 11.70
C LEU A 57 6.76 6.63 11.49
N PRO A 58 6.44 7.03 10.25
CA PRO A 58 6.01 8.38 9.93
C PRO A 58 4.84 8.86 10.79
N GLN A 59 4.75 10.17 11.00
CA GLN A 59 3.54 10.76 11.59
C GLN A 59 2.36 10.60 10.62
N ILE A 60 1.17 10.36 11.16
CA ILE A 60 -0.06 10.26 10.37
C ILE A 60 -0.86 11.55 10.54
N GLU A 61 -1.24 12.16 9.43
CA GLU A 61 -2.11 13.33 9.37
C GLU A 61 -3.37 13.01 8.55
N ILE A 62 -4.54 13.36 9.10
CA ILE A 62 -5.80 13.22 8.36
C ILE A 62 -6.07 14.57 7.68
N VAL A 63 -6.19 14.53 6.36
CA VAL A 63 -6.44 15.71 5.53
C VAL A 63 -7.84 15.68 4.93
N ASP A 64 -8.33 16.85 4.50
CA ASP A 64 -9.60 16.93 3.76
C ASP A 64 -9.54 16.08 2.49
N SER A 65 -10.64 15.41 2.15
CA SER A 65 -10.67 14.55 0.96
C SER A 65 -10.42 15.30 -0.34
N GLY A 66 -10.66 16.61 -0.40
CA GLY A 66 -10.33 17.44 -1.55
C GLY A 66 -8.82 17.58 -1.80
N ILE A 67 -7.97 17.38 -0.78
CA ILE A 67 -6.51 17.40 -0.93
C ILE A 67 -6.03 16.15 -1.66
N LEU A 68 -6.55 14.99 -1.25
CA LEU A 68 -6.23 13.68 -1.83
C LEU A 68 -7.25 13.24 -2.88
N GLY A 69 -7.98 14.15 -3.54
CA GLY A 69 -8.98 13.82 -4.57
C GLY A 69 -9.71 12.48 -4.39
N ASP A 70 -9.38 11.52 -5.25
CA ASP A 70 -9.89 10.14 -5.19
C ASP A 70 -9.02 9.15 -4.40
N GLY A 71 -7.79 9.52 -4.06
CA GLY A 71 -6.85 8.72 -3.28
C GLY A 71 -7.27 8.58 -1.81
N ASN A 72 -6.83 7.49 -1.19
CA ASN A 72 -7.13 7.25 0.23
C ASN A 72 -5.95 7.58 1.16
N GLY A 73 -4.73 7.58 0.63
CA GLY A 73 -3.50 7.86 1.35
C GLY A 73 -2.43 8.48 0.46
N ALA A 74 -1.40 9.03 1.08
CA ALA A 74 -0.16 9.41 0.43
C ALA A 74 1.01 9.46 1.43
N TYR A 75 2.22 9.21 0.98
CA TYR A 75 3.45 9.33 1.77
C TYR A 75 4.36 10.41 1.20
N SER A 76 4.78 11.33 2.07
CA SER A 76 5.79 12.35 1.76
C SER A 76 7.11 11.98 2.40
N SER A 77 8.10 11.62 1.58
CA SER A 77 9.47 11.36 2.03
C SER A 77 10.15 12.63 2.56
N SER A 78 9.86 13.79 1.96
CA SER A 78 10.43 15.08 2.36
C SER A 78 10.03 15.53 3.77
N GLU A 79 8.85 15.14 4.23
CA GLU A 79 8.34 15.45 5.57
C GLU A 79 8.31 14.24 6.51
N ASN A 80 8.61 13.05 6.00
CA ASN A 80 8.44 11.77 6.67
C ASN A 80 7.04 11.66 7.30
N ARG A 81 6.00 11.82 6.48
CA ARG A 81 4.61 11.92 6.92
C ARG A 81 3.68 11.14 5.99
N ILE A 82 2.73 10.44 6.60
CA ILE A 82 1.61 9.77 5.93
C ILE A 82 0.38 10.68 6.03
N TYR A 83 -0.23 10.96 4.90
CA TYR A 83 -1.49 11.67 4.77
C TYR A 83 -2.62 10.68 4.51
N LEU A 84 -3.72 10.76 5.24
CA LEU A 84 -4.91 9.93 5.01
C LEU A 84 -6.13 10.80 4.71
N SER A 85 -6.93 10.36 3.75
CA SER A 85 -8.15 11.08 3.35
C SER A 85 -9.21 10.98 4.43
N SER A 86 -9.83 12.11 4.80
CA SER A 86 -10.97 12.12 5.72
C SER A 86 -12.11 11.20 5.25
N LYS A 87 -12.32 11.07 3.93
CA LYS A 87 -13.28 10.16 3.30
C LYS A 87 -12.98 8.69 3.62
N LEU A 88 -11.71 8.28 3.62
CA LEU A 88 -11.29 6.93 4.02
C LEU A 88 -11.68 6.67 5.48
N ILE A 89 -11.44 7.64 6.36
CA ILE A 89 -11.73 7.51 7.78
C ILE A 89 -13.24 7.45 8.06
N GLU A 90 -14.04 8.20 7.31
CA GLU A 90 -15.49 8.27 7.51
C GLU A 90 -16.25 7.09 6.90
N LYS A 91 -15.82 6.62 5.72
CA LYS A 91 -16.57 5.66 4.90
C LYS A 91 -15.85 4.33 4.67
N GLY A 92 -14.55 4.27 4.96
CA GLY A 92 -13.72 3.08 4.74
C GLY A 92 -14.03 1.95 5.72
N THR A 93 -13.71 0.73 5.31
CA THR A 93 -13.72 -0.44 6.20
C THR A 93 -12.40 -0.50 6.98
N LEU A 94 -12.39 -1.22 8.11
CA LEU A 94 -11.16 -1.47 8.87
C LEU A 94 -10.06 -2.10 8.01
N GLY A 95 -10.44 -3.05 7.14
CA GLY A 95 -9.51 -3.69 6.22
C GLY A 95 -8.92 -2.71 5.20
N LEU A 96 -9.73 -1.80 4.66
CA LEU A 96 -9.25 -0.79 3.72
C LEU A 96 -8.29 0.21 4.40
N VAL A 97 -8.65 0.71 5.59
CA VAL A 97 -7.77 1.60 6.36
C VAL A 97 -6.45 0.91 6.69
N SER A 98 -6.49 -0.37 7.10
CA SER A 98 -5.28 -1.15 7.38
C SER A 98 -4.44 -1.35 6.13
N LYS A 99 -5.05 -1.62 4.97
CA LYS A 99 -4.32 -1.85 3.71
C LYS A 99 -3.59 -0.58 3.25
N VAL A 100 -4.30 0.55 3.19
CA VAL A 100 -3.71 1.84 2.84
C VAL A 100 -2.57 2.18 3.79
N LEU A 101 -2.75 2.03 5.11
CA LEU A 101 -1.66 2.30 6.05
C LEU A 101 -0.42 1.42 5.83
N ILE A 102 -0.58 0.14 5.49
CA ILE A 102 0.57 -0.74 5.22
C ILE A 102 1.28 -0.30 3.93
N GLU A 103 0.53 0.14 2.93
CA GLU A 103 1.05 0.66 1.66
C GLU A 103 1.89 1.92 1.87
N GLU A 104 1.36 2.92 2.59
CA GLU A 104 2.10 4.14 2.91
C GLU A 104 3.31 3.89 3.82
N ILE A 105 3.23 2.89 4.69
CA ILE A 105 4.41 2.43 5.45
C ILE A 105 5.42 1.72 4.53
N GLY A 106 4.97 1.08 3.45
CA GLY A 106 5.80 0.48 2.42
C GLY A 106 6.69 1.52 1.73
N HIS A 107 6.12 2.64 1.27
CA HIS A 107 6.88 3.76 0.70
C HIS A 107 7.89 4.35 1.71
N TYR A 108 7.50 4.47 2.99
CA TYR A 108 8.46 4.83 4.04
C TYR A 108 9.61 3.82 4.18
N VAL A 109 9.30 2.52 4.13
CA VAL A 109 10.30 1.46 4.22
C VAL A 109 11.27 1.57 3.05
N ASP A 110 10.76 1.74 1.83
CA ASP A 110 11.57 1.93 0.63
C ASP A 110 12.52 3.12 0.81
N ALA A 111 11.97 4.30 1.09
CA ALA A 111 12.75 5.53 1.30
C ALA A 111 13.78 5.43 2.45
N TYR A 112 13.57 4.53 3.42
CA TYR A 112 14.50 4.31 4.53
C TYR A 112 15.65 3.35 4.19
N ILE A 113 15.39 2.36 3.33
CA ILE A 113 16.37 1.30 3.01
C ILE A 113 17.07 1.54 1.67
N ASN A 114 16.45 2.30 0.77
CA ASN A 114 16.97 2.67 -0.53
C ASN A 114 17.41 4.14 -0.57
N THR A 115 18.43 4.42 -1.38
CA THR A 115 18.86 5.81 -1.67
C THR A 115 18.23 6.38 -2.93
N VAL A 116 17.66 5.50 -3.75
CA VAL A 116 16.94 5.81 -4.98
C VAL A 116 15.65 5.02 -4.88
N ASP A 117 14.55 5.72 -5.07
CA ASP A 117 13.21 5.18 -5.07
C ASP A 117 13.09 3.92 -5.95
N SER A 118 12.38 2.92 -5.45
CA SER A 118 12.09 1.71 -6.21
C SER A 118 11.12 2.03 -7.35
N PRO A 119 11.25 1.39 -8.53
CA PRO A 119 10.35 1.67 -9.63
C PRO A 119 8.97 1.05 -9.40
N GLY A 120 7.93 1.82 -9.70
CA GLY A 120 6.55 1.36 -9.64
C GLY A 120 5.86 1.85 -8.38
N ASP A 121 4.82 1.12 -7.97
CA ASP A 121 4.15 1.29 -6.69
C ASP A 121 4.61 0.16 -5.74
N GLU A 122 5.80 0.31 -5.18
CA GLU A 122 6.41 -0.66 -4.28
C GLU A 122 5.69 -0.74 -2.93
N GLY A 123 5.05 0.36 -2.51
CA GLY A 123 4.12 0.38 -1.38
C GLY A 123 2.97 -0.61 -1.57
N ALA A 124 2.30 -0.62 -2.73
CA ALA A 124 1.19 -1.52 -3.01
C ALA A 124 1.66 -2.97 -3.13
N ILE A 125 2.82 -3.21 -3.74
CA ILE A 125 3.43 -4.56 -3.79
C ILE A 125 3.71 -5.05 -2.36
N PHE A 126 4.32 -4.20 -1.54
CA PHE A 126 4.61 -4.51 -0.14
C PHE A 126 3.34 -4.82 0.64
N ALA A 127 2.31 -3.97 0.55
CA ALA A 127 1.05 -4.16 1.25
C ALA A 127 0.33 -5.44 0.86
N ALA A 128 0.25 -5.75 -0.43
CA ALA A 128 -0.35 -6.98 -0.92
C ALA A 128 0.35 -8.22 -0.33
N LEU A 129 1.68 -8.27 -0.39
CA LEU A 129 2.46 -9.39 0.12
C LEU A 129 2.41 -9.53 1.64
N VAL A 130 2.45 -8.41 2.37
CA VAL A 130 2.30 -8.37 3.83
C VAL A 130 0.93 -8.89 4.26
N LEU A 131 -0.12 -8.61 3.49
CA LEU A 131 -1.49 -9.11 3.72
C LEU A 131 -1.69 -10.55 3.25
N GLY A 132 -0.67 -11.19 2.68
CA GLY A 132 -0.73 -12.57 2.18
C GLY A 132 -1.48 -12.71 0.86
N GLU A 133 -1.67 -11.61 0.11
CA GLU A 133 -2.21 -11.65 -1.24
C GLU A 133 -1.20 -12.29 -2.20
N VAL A 134 -1.70 -13.03 -3.19
CA VAL A 134 -0.87 -13.64 -4.24
C VAL A 134 -0.94 -12.75 -5.48
N LEU A 135 0.17 -12.07 -5.76
CA LEU A 135 0.31 -11.28 -6.99
C LEU A 135 0.63 -12.21 -8.16
N SER A 136 -0.22 -12.17 -9.21
CA SER A 136 0.11 -12.86 -10.46
C SER A 136 1.27 -12.13 -11.14
N PRO A 137 2.04 -12.79 -12.04
CA PRO A 137 3.13 -12.13 -12.75
C PRO A 137 2.69 -10.88 -13.52
N ASN A 138 1.46 -10.85 -14.05
CA ASN A 138 0.92 -9.69 -14.75
C ASN A 138 0.62 -8.54 -13.80
N VAL A 139 -0.05 -8.80 -12.68
CA VAL A 139 -0.35 -7.76 -11.67
C VAL A 139 0.94 -7.20 -11.08
N LEU A 140 1.91 -8.05 -10.77
CA LEU A 140 3.22 -7.59 -10.30
C LEU A 140 3.95 -6.74 -11.34
N ALA A 141 3.85 -7.10 -12.63
CA ALA A 141 4.44 -6.31 -13.71
C ALA A 141 3.72 -4.96 -13.90
N GLU A 142 2.40 -4.91 -13.73
CA GLU A 142 1.62 -3.66 -13.75
C GLU A 142 2.05 -2.74 -12.62
N LEU A 143 2.06 -3.22 -11.37
CA LEU A 143 2.48 -2.44 -10.21
C LEU A 143 3.91 -1.91 -10.33
N ARG A 144 4.84 -2.72 -10.86
CA ARG A 144 6.24 -2.28 -11.11
C ARG A 144 6.40 -1.20 -12.19
N ASN A 145 5.34 -0.89 -12.93
CA ASN A 145 5.32 0.17 -13.95
C ASN A 145 4.33 1.30 -13.60
N GLU A 146 3.61 1.19 -12.49
CA GLU A 146 2.67 2.20 -12.04
C GLU A 146 3.46 3.37 -11.44
N ASN A 147 3.37 4.56 -12.04
CA ASN A 147 3.95 5.76 -11.45
C ASN A 147 2.87 6.46 -10.64
N ASP A 148 3.01 6.39 -9.32
CA ASP A 148 2.09 6.96 -8.33
C ASP A 148 2.62 8.28 -7.73
N GLY A 149 3.80 8.73 -8.15
CA GLY A 149 4.35 10.02 -7.78
C GLY A 149 3.48 11.20 -8.24
N VAL A 150 3.01 12.02 -7.29
CA VAL A 150 2.16 13.18 -7.56
C VAL A 150 2.56 14.40 -6.71
N TRP A 151 2.23 15.60 -7.21
CA TRP A 151 2.33 16.83 -6.44
C TRP A 151 1.00 17.15 -5.75
N LEU A 152 1.02 17.30 -4.43
CA LEU A 152 -0.12 17.72 -3.61
C LEU A 152 0.12 19.08 -2.97
N GLU A 153 -0.92 19.90 -2.91
CA GLU A 153 -0.91 21.11 -2.09
C GLU A 153 -1.49 20.80 -0.69
N VAL A 154 -0.63 20.79 0.32
CA VAL A 154 -1.02 20.58 1.73
C VAL A 154 -0.65 21.83 2.51
N ASN A 155 -1.63 22.45 3.17
CA ASN A 155 -1.43 23.67 3.98
C ASN A 155 -0.73 24.83 3.21
N GLY A 156 -0.93 24.91 1.89
CA GLY A 156 -0.30 25.92 1.02
C GLY A 156 1.15 25.60 0.60
N GLN A 157 1.65 24.40 0.89
CA GLN A 157 2.95 23.90 0.44
C GLN A 157 2.73 22.81 -0.63
N ASN A 158 3.50 22.88 -1.72
CA ASN A 158 3.50 21.85 -2.75
C ASN A 158 4.49 20.73 -2.35
N LEU A 159 3.97 19.52 -2.15
CA LEU A 159 4.71 18.34 -1.72
C LEU A 159 4.69 17.28 -2.83
N GLU A 160 5.84 16.68 -3.10
CA GLU A 160 5.91 15.44 -3.86
C GLU A 160 5.60 14.29 -2.92
N VAL A 161 4.69 13.42 -3.33
CA VAL A 161 4.24 12.27 -2.56
C VAL A 161 4.11 11.05 -3.46
N GLU A 162 4.20 9.89 -2.85
CA GLU A 162 3.73 8.62 -3.40
C GLU A 162 2.28 8.42 -2.93
N TYR A 163 1.41 7.94 -3.81
CA TYR A 163 -0.02 8.20 -3.72
C TYR A 163 -0.85 6.94 -3.93
N ASN A 164 -1.57 6.52 -2.89
CA ASN A 164 -2.49 5.39 -2.98
C ASN A 164 -3.65 5.70 -3.96
N ASN A 165 -3.48 5.26 -5.21
CA ASN A 165 -4.53 5.28 -6.20
C ASN A 165 -5.48 4.09 -5.98
N PRO A 166 -6.81 4.31 -5.95
CA PRO A 166 -7.76 3.20 -5.90
C PRO A 166 -7.70 2.43 -7.22
N THR A 167 -6.92 1.35 -7.26
CA THR A 167 -6.84 0.46 -8.43
C THR A 167 -7.85 -0.69 -8.31
N VAL A 168 -8.38 -1.11 -9.45
CA VAL A 168 -9.25 -2.29 -9.57
C VAL A 168 -8.54 -3.30 -10.45
N SER A 169 -7.86 -4.26 -9.83
CA SER A 169 -7.15 -5.32 -10.55
C SER A 169 -7.97 -6.60 -10.62
N LEU A 170 -7.98 -7.23 -11.79
CA LEU A 170 -8.66 -8.49 -12.06
C LEU A 170 -7.62 -9.58 -12.34
N SER A 171 -7.49 -10.54 -11.44
CA SER A 171 -6.62 -11.70 -11.65
C SER A 171 -7.45 -12.96 -11.83
N LEU A 172 -7.22 -13.67 -12.93
CA LEU A 172 -7.81 -14.97 -13.21
C LEU A 172 -6.88 -16.07 -12.76
N THR A 173 -7.28 -16.81 -11.72
CA THR A 173 -6.47 -17.92 -11.19
C THR A 173 -6.78 -19.25 -11.88
N SER A 174 -8.04 -19.50 -12.28
CA SER A 174 -8.41 -20.58 -13.20
C SER A 174 -9.93 -20.54 -13.53
N PRO A 175 -10.35 -20.75 -14.79
CA PRO A 175 -9.51 -20.83 -15.98
C PRO A 175 -8.97 -19.44 -16.39
N SER A 176 -7.76 -19.37 -16.95
CA SER A 176 -7.23 -18.13 -17.53
C SER A 176 -7.53 -17.99 -19.03
N THR A 177 -8.01 -19.08 -19.65
CA THR A 177 -8.42 -19.15 -21.06
C THR A 177 -9.59 -20.10 -21.21
N VAL A 178 -10.50 -19.80 -22.12
CA VAL A 178 -11.56 -20.72 -22.56
C VAL A 178 -11.55 -20.82 -24.08
N THR A 179 -11.94 -21.97 -24.62
CA THR A 179 -12.18 -22.13 -26.06
C THR A 179 -13.51 -21.45 -26.41
N GLU A 180 -13.57 -20.78 -27.56
CA GLU A 180 -14.80 -20.08 -28.03
C GLU A 180 -16.04 -20.98 -27.98
N ASP A 181 -15.91 -22.24 -28.41
CA ASP A 181 -16.99 -23.22 -28.43
C ASP A 181 -16.92 -24.25 -27.26
N GLY A 182 -16.22 -23.90 -26.18
CA GLY A 182 -16.04 -24.77 -25.02
C GLY A 182 -17.24 -24.74 -24.04
N PRO A 183 -17.43 -25.79 -23.22
CA PRO A 183 -18.44 -25.78 -22.16
C PRO A 183 -18.09 -24.88 -20.97
N GLN A 184 -16.85 -24.36 -20.91
CA GLN A 184 -16.38 -23.45 -19.85
C GLN A 184 -16.53 -22.00 -20.32
N ASN A 185 -17.14 -21.16 -19.49
CA ASN A 185 -17.28 -19.73 -19.72
C ASN A 185 -16.54 -18.94 -18.64
N LEU A 186 -15.98 -17.78 -19.02
CA LEU A 186 -15.55 -16.75 -18.08
C LEU A 186 -16.69 -15.74 -17.90
N PHE A 187 -17.21 -15.62 -16.68
CA PHE A 187 -18.29 -14.68 -16.35
C PHE A 187 -17.79 -13.68 -15.32
N TYR A 188 -17.84 -12.39 -15.65
CA TYR A 188 -17.48 -11.30 -14.74
C TYR A 188 -18.68 -10.42 -14.48
N VAL A 189 -18.89 -10.08 -13.21
CA VAL A 189 -19.84 -9.04 -12.81
C VAL A 189 -19.09 -8.01 -12.01
N PHE A 190 -18.99 -6.81 -12.56
CA PHE A 190 -18.51 -5.64 -11.84
C PHE A 190 -19.70 -4.96 -11.18
N SER A 191 -19.78 -5.09 -9.86
CA SER A 191 -20.73 -4.34 -9.05
C SER A 191 -19.98 -3.28 -8.27
N ARG A 192 -20.00 -2.03 -8.74
CA ARG A 192 -19.53 -0.89 -7.96
C ARG A 192 -20.69 -0.37 -7.11
N THR A 193 -20.50 -0.32 -5.80
CA THR A 193 -21.45 0.31 -4.87
C THR A 193 -20.79 1.57 -4.28
N GLY A 194 -21.51 2.68 -4.26
CA GLY A 194 -21.00 3.98 -3.78
C GLY A 194 -21.01 5.06 -4.86
N ASP A 195 -20.25 6.14 -4.62
CA ASP A 195 -20.19 7.28 -5.54
C ASP A 195 -19.39 6.92 -6.80
N VAL A 196 -19.99 7.22 -7.96
CA VAL A 196 -19.51 6.83 -9.31
C VAL A 196 -19.23 8.03 -10.20
N THR A 197 -19.32 9.24 -9.67
CA THR A 197 -18.96 10.45 -10.42
C THR A 197 -17.46 10.70 -10.33
N ASN A 198 -16.84 10.88 -11.51
CA ASN A 198 -15.51 11.49 -11.69
C ASN A 198 -15.56 12.99 -11.39
#